data_AF-A0A1J4W8U2-F1
#
_entry.id   AF-A0A1J4W8U2-F1
#
_cell.length_a   1.000
_cell.length_b   1.000
_cell.length_c   1.000
_cell.angle_alpha   90.00
_cell.angle_beta   90.00
_cell.angle_gamma   90.00
#
_symmetry.space_group_name_H-M   'P 1'
#
loop_
_entity.id
_entity.type
_entity.pdbx_description
1 polymer ?
#
loop_
_entity_poly.entity_id
_entity_poly.type
_entity_poly.pdbx_seq_one_letter_code
_entity_poly.pdbx_strand_id
1 'polypeptide(L)'
;MKIGIDLDGVITPIGLINPSLKLPRWLYVFIIPIILLMVPNKKEELKKIAANHEIIIVSARPKWSKALTETWLKYHKIPYRRIYCVGFGKGTKQRKLEAIRQEGIEVFVEDNVRIRAFLNGNSVRTVSKQLLNGQLLS
;
A
#
# COMPACT_ATOMS: atom_id res chain seq x y z
N MET A 1 16.02 7.19 -2.86
CA MET A 1 14.76 7.79 -3.38
C MET A 1 13.61 7.50 -2.42
N LYS A 2 12.50 8.22 -2.52
CA LYS A 2 11.25 7.87 -1.81
C LYS A 2 10.35 7.02 -2.70
N ILE A 3 10.14 5.77 -2.30
CA ILE A 3 9.30 4.81 -3.02
C ILE A 3 8.01 4.64 -2.25
N GLY A 4 6.90 4.93 -2.90
CA GLY A 4 5.58 4.68 -2.35
C GLY A 4 5.08 3.31 -2.76
N ILE A 5 4.44 2.58 -1.84
CA ILE A 5 3.98 1.21 -2.08
C ILE A 5 2.53 1.07 -1.60
N ASP A 6 1.64 0.60 -2.48
CA ASP A 6 0.31 0.20 -2.04
C ASP A 6 0.39 -1.02 -1.13
N LEU A 7 -0.53 -1.17 -0.20
CA LEU A 7 -0.48 -2.27 0.75
C LEU A 7 -1.20 -3.51 0.20
N ASP A 8 -2.46 -3.33 -0.18
CA ASP A 8 -3.35 -4.44 -0.52
C ASP A 8 -3.14 -4.85 -1.97
N GLY A 9 -2.91 -6.14 -2.24
CA GLY A 9 -2.59 -6.64 -3.57
C GLY A 9 -1.10 -6.53 -3.95
N VAL A 10 -0.32 -5.67 -3.28
CA VAL A 10 1.13 -5.55 -3.49
C VAL A 10 1.93 -6.25 -2.38
N ILE A 11 1.70 -5.91 -1.11
CA ILE A 11 2.40 -6.51 0.04
C ILE A 11 1.59 -7.67 0.62
N THR A 12 0.26 -7.51 0.71
CA THR A 12 -0.63 -8.61 1.09
C THR A 12 -1.01 -9.41 -0.16
N PRO A 13 -1.05 -10.75 -0.10
CA PRO A 13 -1.33 -11.59 -1.26
C PRO A 13 -2.81 -11.55 -1.69
N ILE A 14 -3.64 -10.77 -1.01
CA ILE A 14 -5.08 -10.82 -1.12
C ILE A 14 -5.64 -9.43 -1.43
N GLY A 15 -6.43 -9.37 -2.51
CA GLY A 15 -7.37 -8.27 -2.81
C GLY A 15 -8.77 -8.51 -2.22
N LEU A 16 -8.91 -9.29 -1.14
CA LEU A 16 -10.20 -9.75 -0.58
C LEU A 16 -11.04 -8.58 -0.04
N ILE A 17 -10.44 -7.45 0.28
CA ILE A 17 -11.23 -6.24 0.50
C ILE A 17 -11.61 -5.70 -0.89
N ASN A 18 -12.57 -6.37 -1.53
CA ASN A 18 -13.26 -5.79 -2.67
C ASN A 18 -13.92 -4.49 -2.18
N PRO A 19 -13.43 -3.31 -2.59
CA PRO A 19 -13.85 -2.03 -2.00
C PRO A 19 -15.32 -1.66 -2.28
N SER A 20 -16.04 -2.47 -3.06
CA SER A 20 -17.46 -2.34 -3.35
C SER A 20 -18.38 -3.01 -2.32
N LEU A 21 -17.86 -3.89 -1.45
CA LEU A 21 -18.64 -4.50 -0.39
C LEU A 21 -18.76 -3.54 0.80
N LYS A 22 -19.93 -2.89 0.91
CA LYS A 22 -20.32 -2.09 2.08
C LYS A 22 -20.61 -3.02 3.27
N LEU A 23 -19.58 -3.52 3.93
CA LEU A 23 -19.77 -4.27 5.17
C LEU A 23 -20.07 -3.30 6.34
N PRO A 24 -20.95 -3.68 7.28
CA PRO A 24 -21.08 -2.98 8.55
C PRO A 24 -19.74 -2.86 9.27
N ARG A 25 -19.51 -1.74 9.96
CA ARG A 25 -18.23 -1.48 10.67
C ARG A 25 -17.81 -2.60 11.62
N TRP A 26 -18.78 -3.26 12.27
CA TRP A 26 -18.54 -4.35 13.21
C TRP A 26 -17.96 -5.61 12.55
N LEU A 27 -18.30 -5.90 11.29
CA LEU A 27 -17.77 -7.06 10.55
C LEU A 27 -16.27 -6.93 10.27
N TYR A 28 -15.76 -5.71 10.14
CA TYR A 28 -14.33 -5.49 9.97
C TYR A 28 -13.52 -5.95 11.19
N VAL A 29 -14.09 -5.93 12.40
CA VAL A 29 -13.42 -6.39 13.62
C VAL A 29 -13.09 -7.89 13.53
N PHE A 30 -13.88 -8.68 12.80
CA PHE A 30 -13.66 -10.12 12.63
C PHE A 30 -12.80 -10.47 11.41
N ILE A 31 -12.85 -9.64 10.36
CA ILE A 31 -12.02 -9.81 9.16
C ILE A 31 -10.57 -9.43 9.44
N ILE A 32 -10.36 -8.45 10.33
CA ILE A 32 -9.05 -7.93 10.69
C ILE A 32 -8.09 -8.99 11.25
N PRO A 33 -8.46 -9.83 12.23
CA PRO A 33 -7.59 -10.89 12.74
C PRO A 33 -7.19 -11.90 11.65
N ILE A 34 -8.09 -12.20 10.71
CA ILE A 34 -7.81 -13.06 9.56
C ILE A 34 -6.77 -12.40 8.65
N ILE A 35 -6.91 -11.09 8.39
CA ILE A 35 -5.89 -10.31 7.68
C ILE A 35 -4.56 -10.31 8.43
N LEU A 36 -4.57 -10.29 9.77
CA LEU A 36 -3.34 -10.32 10.57
C LEU A 36 -2.54 -11.61 10.40
N LEU A 37 -3.22 -12.74 10.22
CA LEU A 37 -2.62 -14.06 9.98
C LEU A 37 -2.04 -14.23 8.56
N MET A 38 -2.33 -13.29 7.66
CA MET A 38 -1.78 -13.33 6.31
C MET A 38 -0.28 -13.03 6.30
N VAL A 39 0.47 -13.92 5.67
CA VAL A 39 1.92 -13.77 5.48
C VAL A 39 2.18 -12.89 4.25
N PRO A 40 3.01 -11.83 4.38
CA PRO A 40 3.39 -11.02 3.24
C PRO A 40 4.28 -11.80 2.27
N ASN A 41 4.04 -11.63 0.97
CA ASN A 41 4.72 -12.38 -0.09
C ASN A 41 5.93 -11.66 -0.71
N LYS A 42 6.25 -10.45 -0.23
CA LYS A 42 7.29 -9.56 -0.81
C LYS A 42 8.30 -9.02 0.20
N LYS A 43 8.41 -9.66 1.37
CA LYS A 43 9.20 -9.15 2.49
C LYS A 43 10.68 -8.97 2.15
N GLU A 44 11.30 -9.96 1.52
CA GLU A 44 12.75 -9.93 1.23
C GLU A 44 13.08 -8.92 0.12
N GLU A 45 12.22 -8.78 -0.88
CA GLU A 45 12.35 -7.73 -1.90
C GLU A 45 12.23 -6.33 -1.29
N LEU A 46 11.26 -6.12 -0.39
CA LEU A 46 11.10 -4.86 0.32
C LEU A 46 12.31 -4.52 1.19
N LYS A 47 12.96 -5.51 1.82
CA LYS A 47 14.22 -5.28 2.56
C LYS A 47 15.36 -4.84 1.64
N LYS A 48 15.50 -5.45 0.46
CA LYS A 48 16.50 -5.04 -0.52
C LYS A 48 16.28 -3.60 -0.99
N ILE A 49 15.03 -3.24 -1.25
CA ILE A 49 14.65 -1.87 -1.62
C ILE A 49 14.95 -0.90 -0.47
N ALA A 50 14.59 -1.27 0.76
CA ALA A 50 14.81 -0.45 1.94
C ALA A 50 16.29 -0.17 2.26
N ALA A 51 17.22 -0.97 1.73
CA ALA A 51 18.65 -0.76 1.93
C ALA A 51 19.15 0.55 1.29
N ASN A 52 18.52 0.97 0.18
CA ASN A 52 18.95 2.14 -0.59
C ASN A 52 17.86 3.21 -0.73
N HIS A 53 16.63 2.91 -0.32
CA HIS A 53 15.46 3.77 -0.54
C HIS A 53 14.55 3.85 0.67
N GLU A 54 13.86 4.98 0.83
CA GLU A 54 12.82 5.11 1.84
C GLU A 54 11.50 4.55 1.33
N ILE A 55 10.91 3.62 2.08
CA ILE A 55 9.61 3.04 1.75
C ILE A 55 8.51 3.78 2.50
N ILE A 56 7.55 4.32 1.73
CA ILE A 56 6.34 4.95 2.25
C ILE A 56 5.14 4.10 1.82
N ILE A 57 4.32 3.65 2.76
CA ILE A 57 3.12 2.87 2.42
C ILE A 57 1.93 3.83 2.24
N VAL A 58 1.20 3.70 1.14
CA VAL A 58 -0.03 4.46 0.89
C VAL A 58 -1.17 3.51 0.54
N SER A 59 -2.06 3.26 1.50
CA SER A 59 -3.10 2.25 1.41
C SER A 59 -4.50 2.87 1.39
N ALA A 60 -5.42 2.24 0.64
CA ALA A 60 -6.85 2.57 0.68
C ALA A 60 -7.56 2.10 1.96
N ARG A 61 -6.85 1.43 2.89
CA ARG A 61 -7.42 1.06 4.18
C ARG A 61 -7.95 2.28 4.94
N PRO A 62 -9.04 2.12 5.73
CA PRO A 62 -9.59 3.20 6.54
C PRO A 62 -8.58 3.79 7.53
N LYS A 63 -8.73 5.09 7.83
CA LYS A 63 -7.90 5.77 8.84
C LYS A 63 -7.92 5.07 10.21
N TRP A 64 -9.08 4.55 10.61
CA TRP A 64 -9.25 3.87 11.90
C TRP A 64 -8.47 2.54 11.98
N SER A 65 -8.09 1.91 10.87
CA SER A 65 -7.32 0.67 10.87
C SER A 65 -5.80 0.90 10.86
N LYS A 66 -5.33 2.15 10.96
CA LYS A 66 -3.91 2.50 10.85
C LYS A 66 -3.06 1.81 11.93
N ALA A 67 -3.39 1.98 13.21
CA ALA A 67 -2.58 1.44 14.32
C ALA A 67 -2.44 -0.09 14.25
N LEU A 68 -3.54 -0.76 13.90
CA LEU A 68 -3.57 -2.19 13.64
C LEU A 68 -2.67 -2.58 12.45
N THR A 69 -2.75 -1.83 11.35
CA THR A 69 -1.93 -2.08 10.16
C THR A 69 -0.44 -1.87 10.47
N GLU A 70 -0.10 -0.85 11.26
CA GLU A 70 1.27 -0.64 11.74
C GLU A 70 1.75 -1.80 12.61
N THR A 71 0.89 -2.32 13.48
CA THR A 71 1.17 -3.50 14.32
C THR A 71 1.44 -4.73 13.45
N TRP A 72 0.63 -4.96 12.42
CA TRP A 72 0.84 -6.03 11.45
C TRP A 72 2.18 -5.90 10.70
N LEU A 73 2.48 -4.71 10.19
CA LEU A 73 3.73 -4.45 9.47
C LEU A 73 4.95 -4.68 10.38
N LYS A 74 4.87 -4.26 11.65
CA LYS A 74 5.92 -4.49 12.66
C LYS A 74 6.08 -5.97 12.97
N TYR A 75 4.98 -6.68 13.22
CA TYR A 75 4.98 -8.12 13.51
C TYR A 75 5.65 -8.91 12.38
N HIS A 76 5.29 -8.61 11.13
CA HIS A 76 5.88 -9.27 9.95
C HIS A 76 7.25 -8.72 9.55
N LYS A 77 7.77 -7.71 10.26
CA LYS A 77 9.05 -7.04 9.98
C LYS A 77 9.13 -6.51 8.54
N ILE A 78 8.05 -5.87 8.08
CA ILE A 78 8.03 -5.14 6.81
C ILE A 78 8.76 -3.82 7.02
N PRO A 79 9.76 -3.48 6.19
CA PRO A 79 10.44 -2.19 6.28
C PRO A 79 9.56 -1.08 5.70
N TYR A 80 9.33 -0.03 6.49
CA TYR A 80 8.66 1.20 6.04
C TYR A 80 9.04 2.34 6.99
N ARG A 81 9.04 3.57 6.46
CA ARG A 81 9.25 4.80 7.23
C ARG A 81 7.92 5.36 7.74
N ARG A 82 6.90 5.41 6.88
CA ARG A 82 5.55 5.95 7.18
C ARG A 82 4.46 5.17 6.47
N ILE A 83 3.25 5.22 7.02
CA ILE A 83 2.05 4.70 6.40
C ILE A 83 0.91 5.73 6.40
N TYR A 84 0.26 5.84 5.23
CA TYR A 84 -0.94 6.62 4.97
C TYR A 84 -2.11 5.69 4.69
N CYS A 85 -3.06 5.60 5.62
CA CYS A 85 -4.35 4.94 5.41
C CYS A 85 -5.36 5.99 4.96
N VAL A 86 -5.54 6.14 3.64
CA VAL A 86 -6.31 7.25 3.06
C VAL A 86 -7.82 6.98 3.02
N GLY A 87 -8.24 5.75 3.30
CA GLY A 87 -9.64 5.31 3.25
C GLY A 87 -10.17 5.09 1.83
N PHE A 88 -11.08 4.12 1.72
CA PHE A 88 -11.70 3.70 0.47
C PHE A 88 -12.91 4.58 0.08
N GLY A 89 -13.47 4.32 -1.11
CA GLY A 89 -14.65 5.02 -1.63
C GLY A 89 -14.34 6.18 -2.58
N LYS A 90 -15.34 7.05 -2.82
CA LYS A 90 -15.20 8.23 -3.69
C LYS A 90 -14.04 9.10 -3.18
N GLY A 91 -13.15 9.48 -4.08
CA GLY A 91 -11.96 10.29 -3.74
C GLY A 91 -10.71 9.50 -3.31
N THR A 92 -10.73 8.17 -3.25
CA THR A 92 -9.55 7.38 -2.83
C THR A 92 -8.33 7.69 -3.69
N LYS A 93 -8.51 7.79 -5.01
CA LYS A 93 -7.42 8.10 -5.95
C LYS A 93 -6.81 9.48 -5.67
N GLN A 94 -7.65 10.48 -5.42
CA GLN A 94 -7.24 11.84 -5.09
C GLN A 94 -6.48 11.89 -3.76
N ARG A 95 -6.98 11.19 -2.73
CA ARG A 95 -6.29 11.15 -1.42
C ARG A 95 -4.96 10.39 -1.50
N LYS A 96 -4.86 9.33 -2.32
CA LYS A 96 -3.56 8.68 -2.61
C LYS A 96 -2.61 9.67 -3.29
N LEU A 97 -3.07 10.38 -4.33
CA LEU A 97 -2.27 11.39 -5.03
C LEU A 97 -1.76 12.50 -4.09
N GLU A 98 -2.62 12.99 -3.19
CA GLU A 98 -2.24 13.99 -2.17
C GLU A 98 -1.14 13.45 -1.25
N ALA A 99 -1.29 12.25 -0.70
CA ALA A 99 -0.27 11.63 0.14
C ALA A 99 1.06 11.41 -0.62
N ILE A 100 0.99 10.99 -1.88
CA ILE A 100 2.15 10.80 -2.76
C ILE A 100 2.90 12.11 -2.97
N ARG A 101 2.17 13.20 -3.27
CA ARG A 101 2.77 14.54 -3.47
C ARG A 101 3.33 15.11 -2.18
N GLN A 102 2.59 15.01 -1.07
CA GLN A 102 3.00 15.52 0.23
C GLN A 102 4.32 14.90 0.70
N GLU A 103 4.50 13.59 0.48
CA GLU A 103 5.74 12.92 0.85
C GLU A 103 6.87 13.09 -0.18
N GLY A 104 6.57 13.57 -1.39
CA GLY A 104 7.54 13.62 -2.48
C GLY A 104 7.94 12.22 -2.95
N ILE A 105 6.96 11.32 -3.09
CA ILE A 105 7.18 9.97 -3.62
C ILE A 105 7.52 10.08 -5.12
N GLU A 106 8.67 9.53 -5.50
CA GLU A 106 9.19 9.58 -6.87
C GLU A 106 8.62 8.45 -7.74
N VAL A 107 8.45 7.26 -7.16
CA VAL A 107 7.89 6.08 -7.82
C VAL A 107 6.84 5.44 -6.91
N PHE A 108 5.65 5.16 -7.45
CA PHE A 108 4.57 4.51 -6.72
C PHE A 108 4.26 3.10 -7.27
N VAL A 109 4.34 2.08 -6.42
CA VAL A 109 4.03 0.68 -6.75
C VAL A 109 2.57 0.41 -6.45
N GLU A 110 1.79 0.09 -7.48
CA GLU A 110 0.33 -0.05 -7.41
C GLU A 110 -0.10 -1.18 -8.35
N ASP A 111 -0.94 -2.12 -7.89
CA ASP A 111 -1.37 -3.23 -8.72
C ASP A 111 -2.68 -2.93 -9.46
N ASN A 112 -3.48 -1.98 -8.99
CA ASN A 112 -4.72 -1.55 -9.63
C ASN A 112 -4.47 -0.67 -10.87
N VAL A 113 -4.77 -1.22 -12.05
CA VAL A 113 -4.61 -0.54 -13.35
C VAL A 113 -5.32 0.82 -13.40
N ARG A 114 -6.52 0.93 -12.81
CA ARG A 114 -7.31 2.18 -12.83
C ARG A 114 -6.73 3.26 -11.91
N ILE A 115 -6.02 2.87 -10.85
CA ILE A 115 -5.32 3.81 -9.98
C ILE A 115 -4.01 4.23 -10.65
N ARG A 116 -3.25 3.29 -11.21
CA ARG A 116 -2.03 3.59 -12.00
C ARG A 116 -2.31 4.58 -13.13
N ALA A 117 -3.31 4.32 -13.97
CA ALA A 117 -3.66 5.21 -15.07
C ALA A 117 -4.01 6.63 -14.59
N PHE A 118 -4.75 6.75 -13.48
CA PHE A 118 -5.07 8.04 -12.88
C PHE A 118 -3.82 8.77 -12.36
N LEU A 119 -2.94 8.06 -11.65
CA LEU A 119 -1.73 8.64 -11.08
C LEU A 119 -0.72 9.05 -12.16
N ASN A 120 -0.52 8.22 -13.19
CA ASN A 120 0.30 8.57 -14.36
C ASN A 120 -0.24 9.81 -15.07
N GLY A 121 -1.57 9.91 -15.26
CA GLY A 121 -2.22 11.11 -15.81
C GLY A 121 -2.09 12.36 -14.92
N ASN A 122 -1.57 12.22 -13.70
CA ASN A 122 -1.31 13.31 -12.74
C ASN A 122 0.19 13.46 -12.45
N SER A 123 1.05 13.03 -13.37
CA SER A 123 2.51 13.16 -13.33
C SER A 123 3.19 12.39 -12.19
N VAL A 124 2.54 11.36 -11.65
CA VAL A 124 3.16 10.40 -10.72
C VAL A 124 3.64 9.20 -11.51
N ARG A 125 4.93 8.89 -11.43
CA ARG A 125 5.47 7.66 -12.04
C ARG A 125 4.98 6.45 -11.27
N THR A 126 4.14 5.63 -11.90
CA THR A 126 3.67 4.37 -11.30
C THR A 126 4.28 3.14 -11.97
N VAL A 127 4.48 2.09 -11.18
CA VAL A 127 4.97 0.79 -11.63
C VAL A 127 4.09 -0.33 -11.06
N SER A 128 4.09 -1.48 -11.73
CA SER A 128 3.37 -2.65 -11.24
C SER A 128 4.19 -3.43 -10.22
N LYS A 129 3.53 -4.27 -9.40
CA LYS A 129 4.20 -5.08 -8.36
C LYS A 129 5.23 -6.07 -8.88
N GLN A 130 5.16 -6.47 -10.15
CA GLN A 130 6.15 -7.35 -10.79
C GLN A 130 7.56 -6.73 -10.78
N LEU A 131 7.65 -5.40 -10.79
CA LEU A 131 8.91 -4.66 -10.82
C LEU A 131 9.61 -4.60 -9.45
N LEU A 132 8.97 -5.06 -8.37
CA LEU A 132 9.62 -5.27 -7.07
C LEU A 132 10.69 -6.37 -7.12
N ASN A 133 10.69 -7.23 -8.15
CA ASN A 133 11.63 -8.35 -8.29
C ASN A 133 13.03 -7.94 -8.80
N GLY A 134 13.41 -6.65 -8.73
CA GLY A 134 14.81 -6.23 -8.83
C GLY A 134 15.30 -5.68 -10.17
N GLN A 135 14.42 -5.30 -11.10
CA GLN A 135 14.84 -4.79 -12.43
C GLN A 135 14.78 -3.26 -12.59
N LEU A 136 14.19 -2.51 -11.64
CA LEU A 136 13.89 -1.07 -11.87
C LEU A 136 14.23 -0.13 -10.72
N LEU A 137 14.76 -0.64 -9.61
CA LEU A 137 15.01 0.13 -8.37
C LEU A 137 16.47 0.03 -7.88
N SER A 138 17.35 -0.58 -8.69
CA SER A 138 18.81 -0.56 -8.51
C SER A 138 19.41 0.72 -9.07
#